data_AF-A0A1S0TG02-F1
#
_entry.id   AF-A0A1S0TG02-F1
#
_cell.length_a   1.000
_cell.length_b   1.000
_cell.length_c   1.000
_cell.angle_alpha   90.00
_cell.angle_beta   90.00
_cell.angle_gamma   90.00
#
_symmetry.space_group_name_H-M   'P 1'
#
loop_
_entity.id
_entity.type
_entity.pdbx_description
1 polymer ?
#
loop_
_entity_poly.entity_id
_entity_poly.type
_entity_poly.pdbx_seq_one_letter_code
_entity_poly.pdbx_strand_id
1 'polypeptide(L)'
;MVRKWGTKYGVLDQYEKYLEEEIHCGNRCFEIFKAKVDNSSGSEEVKETVLGLMKLTNDRDSSQNTLSDRIDQIMDELDETKWTEFVGLLMMLGEETIIEVLENEFGNIGKDHHIGKDHHINIIKKSLKLKIKPVINW
;
A
#
# COMPACT_ATOMS: atom_id res chain seq x y z
N MET A 1 12.85 -18.77 1.28
CA MET A 1 12.83 -19.59 2.52
C MET A 1 11.42 -20.08 2.85
N VAL A 2 10.38 -19.22 2.74
CA VAL A 2 8.97 -19.57 3.03
C VAL A 2 8.41 -20.70 2.15
N ARG A 3 8.66 -20.70 0.83
CA ARG A 3 8.22 -21.81 -0.05
C ARG A 3 8.71 -23.20 0.41
N LYS A 4 9.96 -23.31 0.88
CA LYS A 4 10.51 -24.57 1.42
C LYS A 4 9.75 -25.04 2.66
N TRP A 5 9.32 -24.11 3.51
CA TRP A 5 8.49 -24.41 4.68
C TRP A 5 7.04 -24.74 4.28
N GLY A 6 6.49 -24.05 3.29
CA GLY A 6 5.18 -24.33 2.71
C GLY A 6 5.09 -25.76 2.17
N THR A 7 6.10 -26.22 1.43
CA THR A 7 6.20 -27.62 0.99
C THR A 7 6.33 -28.57 2.17
N LYS A 8 7.21 -28.26 3.15
CA LYS A 8 7.46 -29.10 4.32
C LYS A 8 6.21 -29.34 5.17
N TYR A 9 5.34 -28.34 5.27
CA TYR A 9 4.12 -28.40 6.09
C TYR A 9 2.83 -28.60 5.28
N GLY A 10 2.92 -28.83 3.95
CA GLY A 10 1.76 -29.09 3.11
C GLY A 10 0.82 -27.89 2.93
N VAL A 11 1.33 -26.66 3.08
CA VAL A 11 0.55 -25.41 2.98
C VAL A 11 1.02 -24.53 1.82
N LEU A 12 1.80 -25.08 0.88
CA LEU A 12 2.35 -24.32 -0.24
C LEU A 12 1.23 -23.68 -1.09
N ASP A 13 0.20 -24.44 -1.45
CA ASP A 13 -0.91 -23.96 -2.27
C ASP A 13 -1.67 -22.81 -1.59
N GLN A 14 -1.86 -22.88 -0.27
CA GLN A 14 -2.50 -21.81 0.51
C GLN A 14 -1.63 -20.56 0.54
N TYR A 15 -0.31 -20.73 0.66
CA TYR A 15 0.64 -19.63 0.63
C TYR A 15 0.71 -18.97 -0.75
N GLU A 16 0.72 -19.76 -1.83
CA GLU A 16 0.74 -19.25 -3.20
C GLU A 16 -0.56 -18.51 -3.53
N LYS A 17 -1.71 -19.07 -3.16
CA LYS A 17 -3.00 -18.39 -3.26
C LYS A 17 -3.02 -17.07 -2.50
N TYR A 18 -2.51 -17.06 -1.26
CA TYR A 18 -2.41 -15.82 -0.47
C TYR A 18 -1.52 -14.78 -1.15
N LEU A 19 -0.38 -15.20 -1.73
CA LEU A 19 0.49 -14.29 -2.47
C LEU A 19 -0.20 -13.70 -3.70
N GLU A 20 -0.95 -14.51 -4.44
CA GLU A 20 -1.74 -14.04 -5.60
C GLU A 20 -2.80 -13.02 -5.18
N GLU A 21 -3.53 -13.29 -4.09
CA GLU A 21 -4.52 -12.36 -3.52
C GLU A 21 -3.87 -11.05 -3.05
N GLU A 22 -2.70 -11.13 -2.40
CA GLU A 22 -1.95 -9.96 -1.97
C GLU A 22 -1.44 -9.12 -3.15
N ILE A 23 -0.97 -9.76 -4.23
CA ILE A 23 -0.57 -9.08 -5.48
C ILE A 23 -1.78 -8.39 -6.11
N HIS A 24 -2.91 -9.10 -6.21
CA HIS A 24 -4.13 -8.56 -6.78
C HIS A 24 -4.63 -7.34 -6.03
N CYS A 25 -4.73 -7.44 -4.70
CA CYS A 25 -5.15 -6.34 -3.82
C CYS A 25 -4.18 -5.15 -3.92
N GLY A 26 -2.86 -5.40 -3.91
CA GLY A 26 -1.84 -4.35 -4.08
C GLY A 26 -1.95 -3.59 -5.40
N ASN A 27 -2.17 -4.31 -6.51
CA ASN A 27 -2.37 -3.69 -7.83
C ASN A 27 -3.66 -2.88 -7.87
N ARG A 28 -4.75 -3.38 -7.28
CA ARG A 28 -6.03 -2.67 -7.24
C ARG A 28 -5.97 -1.39 -6.40
N CYS A 29 -5.34 -1.46 -5.23
CA CYS A 29 -5.02 -0.28 -4.42
C CYS A 29 -4.27 0.76 -5.24
N PHE A 30 -3.25 0.34 -6.00
CA PHE A 30 -2.47 1.25 -6.82
C PHE A 30 -3.29 1.91 -7.92
N GLU A 31 -4.11 1.17 -8.66
CA GLU A 31 -4.94 1.73 -9.74
C GLU A 31 -5.97 2.74 -9.22
N ILE A 32 -6.64 2.44 -8.11
CA ILE A 32 -7.62 3.36 -7.50
C ILE A 32 -6.90 4.61 -6.96
N PHE A 33 -5.80 4.42 -6.24
CA PHE A 33 -5.01 5.53 -5.72
C PHE A 33 -4.49 6.42 -6.85
N LYS A 34 -3.99 5.82 -7.92
CA LYS A 34 -3.53 6.54 -9.11
C LYS A 34 -4.64 7.39 -9.72
N ALA A 35 -5.82 6.81 -9.94
CA ALA A 35 -6.96 7.55 -10.47
C ALA A 35 -7.35 8.73 -9.56
N LYS A 36 -7.27 8.58 -8.23
CA LYS A 36 -7.53 9.66 -7.28
C LYS A 36 -6.46 10.76 -7.34
N VAL A 37 -5.18 10.40 -7.41
CA VAL A 37 -4.07 11.35 -7.52
C VAL A 37 -4.17 12.13 -8.83
N ASP A 38 -4.39 11.45 -9.96
CA ASP A 38 -4.53 12.07 -11.28
C ASP A 38 -5.66 13.14 -11.28
N ASN A 39 -6.78 12.85 -10.62
CA ASN A 39 -7.94 13.74 -10.51
C ASN A 39 -7.85 14.79 -9.38
N SER A 40 -6.79 14.78 -8.57
CA SER A 40 -6.63 15.73 -7.48
C SER A 40 -6.21 17.12 -7.97
N SER A 41 -6.38 18.14 -7.13
CA SER A 41 -5.89 19.50 -7.41
C SER A 41 -4.39 19.68 -7.14
N GLY A 42 -3.66 18.60 -6.86
CA GLY A 42 -2.24 18.66 -6.55
C GLY A 42 -1.38 19.16 -7.70
N SER A 43 -0.21 19.73 -7.39
CA SER A 43 0.80 20.06 -8.38
C SER A 43 1.32 18.80 -9.09
N GLU A 44 1.64 18.91 -10.39
CA GLU A 44 2.03 17.75 -11.20
C GLU A 44 3.28 17.06 -10.66
N GLU A 45 4.26 17.84 -10.21
CA GLU A 45 5.49 17.34 -9.59
C GLU A 45 5.21 16.53 -8.32
N VAL A 46 4.29 16.99 -7.47
CA VAL A 46 3.90 16.26 -6.26
C VAL A 46 3.10 15.01 -6.61
N LYS A 47 2.21 15.06 -7.62
CA LYS A 47 1.50 13.87 -8.12
C LYS A 47 2.47 12.81 -8.61
N GLU A 48 3.44 13.18 -9.45
CA GLU A 48 4.48 12.28 -9.93
C GLU A 48 5.27 11.65 -8.78
N THR A 49 5.61 12.47 -7.78
CA THR A 49 6.34 12.03 -6.59
C THR A 49 5.55 11.01 -5.76
N VAL A 50 4.27 11.30 -5.49
CA VAL A 50 3.36 10.42 -4.76
C VAL A 50 3.17 9.09 -5.49
N LEU A 51 2.99 9.12 -6.81
CA LEU A 51 2.86 7.90 -7.63
C LEU A 51 4.17 7.12 -7.71
N GLY A 52 5.31 7.81 -7.78
CA GLY A 52 6.64 7.23 -7.75
C GLY A 52 6.89 6.45 -6.47
N LEU A 53 6.56 7.05 -5.32
CA LEU A 53 6.64 6.38 -4.01
C LEU A 53 5.75 5.14 -3.95
N MET A 54 4.51 5.23 -4.43
CA MET A 54 3.60 4.08 -4.42
C MET A 54 4.06 2.93 -5.32
N LYS A 55 4.61 3.23 -6.50
CA LYS A 55 5.25 2.21 -7.35
C LYS A 55 6.44 1.56 -6.64
N LEU A 56 7.27 2.37 -5.99
CA LEU A 56 8.45 1.91 -5.26
C LEU A 56 8.07 0.96 -4.13
N THR A 57 7.04 1.30 -3.34
CA THR A 57 6.57 0.44 -2.23
C THR A 57 5.81 -0.82 -2.68
N ASN A 58 5.43 -0.89 -3.95
CA ASN A 58 4.89 -2.08 -4.61
C ASN A 58 5.96 -2.93 -5.32
N ASP A 59 7.20 -2.44 -5.45
CA ASP A 59 8.32 -3.22 -5.95
C ASP A 59 8.71 -4.28 -4.92
N ARG A 60 8.49 -5.55 -5.28
CA ARG A 60 8.77 -6.72 -4.44
C ARG A 60 10.19 -7.25 -4.63
N ASP A 61 10.88 -6.82 -5.68
CA ASP A 61 12.22 -7.26 -6.03
C ASP A 61 13.31 -6.39 -5.39
N SER A 62 12.95 -5.14 -5.04
CA SER A 62 13.84 -4.23 -4.32
C SER A 62 14.03 -4.62 -2.86
N SER A 63 15.27 -4.50 -2.38
CA SER A 63 15.60 -4.69 -0.96
C SER A 63 15.03 -3.56 -0.11
N GLN A 64 14.71 -3.82 1.16
CA GLN A 64 14.20 -2.78 2.07
C GLN A 64 15.16 -1.58 2.21
N ASN A 65 16.46 -1.81 2.21
CA ASN A 65 17.45 -0.74 2.28
C ASN A 65 17.40 0.12 1.02
N THR A 66 17.36 -0.51 -0.16
CA THR A 66 17.24 0.19 -1.44
C THR A 66 15.93 0.99 -1.54
N LEU A 67 14.84 0.46 -0.99
CA LEU A 67 13.58 1.17 -0.90
C LEU A 67 13.73 2.39 0.02
N SER A 68 14.29 2.22 1.22
CA SER A 68 14.50 3.31 2.17
C SER A 68 15.34 4.44 1.57
N ASP A 69 16.50 4.11 0.99
CA ASP A 69 17.42 5.11 0.41
C ASP A 69 16.74 5.94 -0.69
N ARG A 70 15.88 5.30 -1.50
CA ARG A 70 15.12 6.00 -2.56
C ARG A 70 13.99 6.84 -2.01
N ILE A 71 13.36 6.41 -0.92
CA ILE A 71 12.33 7.21 -0.24
C ILE A 71 12.98 8.45 0.35
N ASP A 72 14.12 8.29 1.03
CA ASP A 72 14.85 9.41 1.65
C ASP A 72 15.29 10.42 0.58
N GLN A 73 15.81 9.96 -0.56
CA GLN A 73 16.14 10.84 -1.70
C GLN A 73 14.93 11.62 -2.22
N ILE A 74 13.78 10.97 -2.36
CA ILE A 74 12.54 11.63 -2.79
C ILE A 74 12.11 12.69 -1.77
N MET A 75 12.25 12.40 -0.48
CA MET A 75 11.87 13.33 0.59
C MET A 75 12.80 14.53 0.66
N ASP A 76 14.10 14.34 0.45
CA ASP A 76 15.12 15.41 0.45
C ASP A 76 14.97 16.39 -0.73
N GLU A 77 14.33 15.97 -1.83
CA GLU A 77 14.09 16.81 -3.01
C GLU A 77 12.87 17.74 -2.87
N LEU A 78 12.01 17.52 -1.87
CA LEU A 78 10.79 18.30 -1.66
C LEU A 78 11.05 19.51 -0.75
N ASP A 79 10.73 20.71 -1.24
CA ASP A 79 10.64 21.89 -0.39
C ASP A 79 9.44 21.81 0.57
N GLU A 80 9.40 22.68 1.59
CA GLU A 80 8.36 22.66 2.64
C GLU A 80 6.91 22.76 2.10
N THR A 81 6.72 23.50 0.99
CA THR A 81 5.40 23.67 0.39
C THR A 81 4.97 22.39 -0.30
N LYS A 82 5.86 21.81 -1.12
CA LYS A 82 5.63 20.54 -1.81
C LYS A 82 5.51 19.38 -0.82
N TRP A 83 6.28 19.39 0.26
CA TRP A 83 6.20 18.42 1.35
C TRP A 83 4.81 18.39 1.97
N THR A 84 4.25 19.56 2.28
CA THR A 84 2.92 19.67 2.86
C THR A 84 1.84 19.14 1.92
N GLU A 85 1.94 19.50 0.63
CA GLU A 85 1.03 19.02 -0.40
C GLU A 85 1.13 17.49 -0.59
N PHE A 86 2.35 16.97 -0.64
CA PHE A 86 2.67 15.55 -0.74
C PHE A 86 2.04 14.75 0.40
N VAL A 87 2.26 15.16 1.66
CA VAL A 87 1.69 14.50 2.84
C VAL A 87 0.16 14.55 2.79
N GLY A 88 -0.41 15.70 2.41
CA GLY A 88 -1.85 15.87 2.27
C GLY A 88 -2.48 14.89 1.29
N LEU A 89 -1.91 14.78 0.08
CA LEU A 89 -2.38 13.84 -0.94
C LEU A 89 -2.21 12.39 -0.51
N LEU A 90 -1.05 12.03 0.05
CA LEU A 90 -0.76 10.66 0.46
C LEU A 90 -1.70 10.20 1.59
N MET A 91 -1.94 11.03 2.61
CA MET A 91 -2.79 10.68 3.74
C MET A 91 -4.27 10.62 3.35
N MET A 92 -4.79 11.67 2.70
CA MET A 92 -6.22 11.73 2.36
C MET A 92 -6.60 10.68 1.32
N LEU A 93 -5.89 10.64 0.19
CA LEU A 93 -6.23 9.73 -0.89
C LEU A 93 -5.88 8.27 -0.53
N GLY A 94 -4.88 8.08 0.32
CA GLY A 94 -4.50 6.76 0.82
C GLY A 94 -5.61 6.14 1.65
N GLU A 95 -6.18 6.89 2.60
CA GLU A 95 -7.29 6.41 3.42
C GLU A 95 -8.54 6.12 2.59
N GLU A 96 -8.92 7.02 1.69
CA GLU A 96 -10.06 6.81 0.79
C GLU A 96 -9.89 5.57 -0.11
N THR A 97 -8.69 5.36 -0.64
CA THR A 97 -8.38 4.19 -1.47
C THR A 97 -8.58 2.89 -0.69
N ILE A 98 -8.12 2.86 0.56
CA ILE A 98 -8.26 1.67 1.42
C ILE A 98 -9.73 1.37 1.68
N ILE A 99 -10.53 2.40 1.99
CA ILE A 99 -11.97 2.26 2.21
C ILE A 99 -12.63 1.72 0.94
N GLU A 100 -12.33 2.29 -0.22
CA GLU A 100 -12.93 1.89 -1.50
C GLU A 100 -12.55 0.46 -1.90
N VAL A 101 -11.30 0.04 -1.69
CA VAL A 101 -10.88 -1.35 -1.93
C VAL A 101 -11.59 -2.30 -0.97
N LEU A 102 -11.70 -1.92 0.31
CA LEU A 102 -12.40 -2.72 1.31
C LEU A 102 -13.89 -2.87 0.99
N GLU A 103 -14.55 -1.80 0.54
CA GLU A 103 -15.96 -1.82 0.16
C GLU A 103 -16.20 -2.63 -1.12
N ASN A 104 -15.32 -2.50 -2.11
CA ASN A 104 -15.45 -3.21 -3.38
C ASN A 104 -15.14 -4.72 -3.27
N GLU A 105 -14.18 -5.12 -2.44
CA GLU A 105 -13.79 -6.53 -2.30
C GLU A 105 -14.49 -7.25 -1.14
N PHE A 106 -14.83 -6.54 -0.06
CA PHE A 106 -15.44 -7.11 1.15
C PHE A 106 -16.86 -6.61 1.44
N GLY A 107 -17.41 -5.71 0.62
CA GLY A 107 -18.78 -5.20 0.73
C GLY A 107 -19.86 -6.27 0.56
N ASN A 108 -19.55 -7.38 -0.12
CA ASN A 108 -20.44 -8.56 -0.19
C ASN A 108 -20.21 -9.60 0.92
N ILE A 109 -19.19 -9.46 1.77
CA ILE A 109 -18.95 -10.34 2.93
C ILE A 109 -19.65 -9.76 4.17
N GLY A 110 -20.90 -9.35 3.98
CA GLY A 110 -21.68 -8.56 4.94
C GLY A 110 -23.08 -9.10 5.19
N LYS A 111 -23.36 -10.36 4.83
CA LYS A 111 -24.57 -11.03 5.31
C LYS A 111 -24.33 -12.14 6.32
N ASP A 112 -23.14 -12.76 6.38
CA ASP A 112 -23.01 -13.96 7.22
C ASP A 112 -21.85 -14.07 8.21
N HIS A 113 -20.76 -13.28 8.20
CA HIS A 113 -19.68 -13.51 9.18
C HIS A 113 -19.00 -12.23 9.68
N HIS A 114 -19.36 -11.81 10.90
CA HIS A 114 -18.81 -10.65 11.63
C HIS A 114 -17.32 -10.78 12.05
N ILE A 115 -16.65 -11.90 11.78
CA ILE A 115 -15.28 -12.17 12.26
C ILE A 115 -14.20 -11.80 11.21
N GLY A 116 -14.56 -11.73 9.91
CA GLY A 116 -13.60 -11.53 8.82
C GLY A 116 -13.16 -10.07 8.62
N LYS A 117 -14.09 -9.11 8.72
CA LYS A 117 -13.81 -7.69 8.40
C LYS A 117 -12.73 -7.09 9.32
N ASP A 118 -12.80 -7.36 10.62
CA ASP A 118 -11.85 -6.82 11.59
C ASP A 118 -10.44 -7.40 11.43
N HIS A 119 -10.33 -8.65 10.94
CA HIS A 119 -9.03 -9.28 10.70
C HIS A 119 -8.34 -8.68 9.47
N HIS A 120 -9.06 -8.52 8.36
CA HIS A 120 -8.51 -7.93 7.13
C HIS A 120 -8.17 -6.44 7.30
N ILE A 121 -9.02 -5.68 7.99
CA ILE A 121 -8.74 -4.28 8.35
C ILE A 121 -7.46 -4.19 9.20
N ASN A 122 -7.27 -5.10 10.16
CA ASN A 122 -6.06 -5.14 10.96
C ASN A 122 -4.81 -5.54 10.16
N ILE A 123 -4.92 -6.45 9.18
CA ILE A 123 -3.80 -6.82 8.30
C ILE A 123 -3.40 -5.65 7.41
N ILE A 124 -4.36 -4.94 6.81
CA ILE A 124 -4.10 -3.78 5.95
C ILE A 124 -3.53 -2.62 6.78
N LYS A 125 -4.15 -2.29 7.92
CA LYS A 125 -3.62 -1.28 8.86
C LYS A 125 -2.22 -1.62 9.37
N LYS A 126 -1.93 -2.91 9.60
CA LYS A 126 -0.60 -3.36 10.05
C LYS A 126 0.43 -3.32 8.93
N SER A 127 0.05 -3.67 7.70
CA SER A 127 0.91 -3.61 6.52
C SER A 127 1.27 -2.17 6.16
N LEU A 128 0.31 -1.25 6.25
CA LEU A 128 0.53 0.18 6.07
C LEU A 128 1.28 0.81 7.25
N LYS A 129 0.96 0.47 8.51
CA LYS A 129 1.78 0.91 9.66
C LYS A 129 3.22 0.44 9.58
N LEU A 130 3.47 -0.76 9.05
CA LEU A 130 4.84 -1.29 8.88
C LEU A 130 5.57 -0.64 7.70
N LYS A 131 4.87 -0.27 6.62
CA LYS A 131 5.45 0.44 5.46
C LYS A 131 5.62 1.94 5.68
N ILE A 132 4.78 2.57 6.50
CA ILE A 132 4.76 4.02 6.74
C ILE A 132 5.51 4.42 8.03
N LYS A 133 5.65 3.52 9.03
CA LYS A 133 6.46 3.83 10.24
C LYS A 133 7.90 4.25 9.97
N PRO A 134 8.65 3.69 9.00
CA PRO A 134 9.98 4.22 8.71
C PRO A 134 9.95 5.64 8.13
N VAL A 135 8.81 6.11 7.61
CA VAL A 135 8.65 7.42 6.94
C VAL A 135 8.23 8.53 7.93
N ILE A 136 7.62 8.21 9.08
CA ILE A 136 7.05 9.20 10.02
C ILE A 136 7.84 9.31 11.35
N ASN A 137 8.83 8.44 11.59
CA ASN A 137 9.63 8.47 12.83
C ASN A 137 10.98 9.18 12.64
N TRP A 138 10.99 10.31 11.95
CA TRP A 138 12.09 11.28 11.93
C TRP A 138 11.54 12.68 12.23
#